data_AF-A0A7Y4ZRW0-F1
#
_entry.id   AF-A0A7Y4ZRW0-F1
#
_cell.length_a   1.000
_cell.length_b   1.000
_cell.length_c   1.000
_cell.angle_alpha   90.00
_cell.angle_beta   90.00
_cell.angle_gamma   90.00
#
_symmetry.space_group_name_H-M   'P 1'
#
loop_
_entity.id
_entity.type
_entity.pdbx_description
1 polymer ?
#
loop_
_entity_poly.entity_id
_entity_poly.type
_entity_poly.pdbx_seq_one_letter_code
_entity_poly.pdbx_strand_id
1 'polypeptide(L)'
;MPSVKRPPPPGSWAPARGAARRVLAPIERILAVEASSGVLLLLAALLALGLANSPWRDAYHRIWETQVGFRLGPLVFERDLRFVVNDGLMTVFFFVVGLEIRRELHRGELSDLRRATLPLAAALGGMVVPAALYLLVAGGRAARGWGVPMATDIAFAVGVLTLLGDRVPRALRVLLLALAVIDDVGGILVIAVFYSSD
;
A
#
# COMPACT_ATOMS: atom_id res chain seq x y z
N MET A 1 -43.56 8.97 -31.50
CA MET A 1 -42.39 8.18 -31.06
C MET A 1 -42.66 7.68 -29.64
N PRO A 2 -42.71 6.36 -29.39
CA PRO A 2 -42.99 5.85 -28.05
C PRO A 2 -41.76 6.02 -27.15
N SER A 3 -41.98 6.47 -25.92
CA SER A 3 -40.93 6.72 -24.95
C SER A 3 -40.34 5.40 -24.42
N VAL A 4 -39.04 5.20 -24.64
CA VAL A 4 -38.28 4.08 -24.10
C VAL A 4 -38.14 4.27 -22.59
N LYS A 5 -38.94 3.54 -21.80
CA LYS A 5 -38.78 3.46 -20.34
C LYS A 5 -37.46 2.76 -20.01
N ARG A 6 -36.51 3.51 -19.42
CA ARG A 6 -35.25 2.94 -18.90
C ARG A 6 -35.57 2.00 -17.72
N PRO A 7 -34.90 0.83 -17.60
CA PRO A 7 -35.09 -0.03 -16.45
C PRO A 7 -34.66 0.68 -15.15
N PRO A 8 -35.39 0.49 -14.03
CA PRO A 8 -35.01 1.09 -12.76
C PRO A 8 -33.65 0.55 -12.28
N PRO A 9 -32.81 1.38 -11.63
CA PRO A 9 -31.53 0.93 -11.08
C PRO A 9 -31.76 -0.17 -10.03
N PRO A 10 -30.95 -1.25 -10.01
CA PRO A 10 -31.21 -2.40 -9.15
C PRO A 10 -31.02 -2.04 -7.67
N GLY A 11 -32.15 -1.85 -6.97
CA GLY A 11 -32.24 -1.66 -5.53
C GLY A 11 -32.21 -2.96 -4.71
N SER A 12 -32.01 -4.12 -5.33
CA SER A 12 -32.15 -5.45 -4.71
C SER A 12 -30.99 -5.87 -3.79
N TRP A 13 -29.92 -5.08 -3.67
CA TRP A 13 -28.80 -5.36 -2.76
C TRP A 13 -28.89 -4.61 -1.41
N ALA A 14 -30.06 -4.09 -1.04
CA ALA A 14 -30.25 -3.47 0.28
C ALA A 14 -29.84 -4.37 1.48
N PRO A 15 -30.17 -5.67 1.53
CA PRO A 15 -29.76 -6.51 2.65
C PRO A 15 -28.25 -6.82 2.65
N ALA A 16 -27.65 -7.04 1.48
CA ALA A 16 -26.21 -7.24 1.33
C ALA A 16 -25.41 -6.00 1.76
N ARG A 17 -25.88 -4.79 1.40
CA ARG A 17 -25.31 -3.52 1.86
C ARG A 17 -25.44 -3.32 3.36
N GLY A 18 -26.55 -3.76 3.96
CA GLY A 18 -26.77 -3.70 5.42
C GLY A 18 -25.86 -4.65 6.20
N ALA A 19 -25.69 -5.88 5.73
CA ALA A 19 -24.77 -6.85 6.33
C ALA A 19 -23.31 -6.40 6.18
N ALA A 20 -22.92 -5.97 4.98
CA ALA A 20 -21.60 -5.40 4.72
C ALA A 20 -21.32 -4.20 5.62
N ARG A 21 -22.27 -3.24 5.74
CA ARG A 21 -22.11 -2.10 6.65
C ARG A 21 -21.97 -2.49 8.12
N ARG A 22 -22.65 -3.53 8.61
CA ARG A 22 -22.50 -3.95 10.02
C ARG A 22 -21.16 -4.59 10.31
N VAL A 23 -20.60 -5.31 9.34
CA VAL A 23 -19.26 -5.93 9.45
C VAL A 23 -18.16 -4.89 9.23
N LEU A 24 -18.37 -3.95 8.30
CA LEU A 24 -17.39 -2.94 7.94
C LEU A 24 -17.41 -1.73 8.89
N ALA A 25 -18.53 -1.37 9.51
CA ALA A 25 -18.60 -0.17 10.38
C ALA A 25 -17.61 -0.14 11.56
N PRO A 26 -17.31 -1.25 12.27
CA PRO A 26 -16.28 -1.25 13.30
C PRO A 26 -14.87 -1.08 12.73
N ILE A 27 -14.61 -1.70 11.58
CA ILE A 27 -13.34 -1.59 10.85
C ILE A 27 -13.18 -0.15 10.32
N GLU A 28 -14.22 0.41 9.71
CA GLU A 28 -14.29 1.81 9.27
C GLU A 28 -14.08 2.77 10.43
N ARG A 29 -14.61 2.49 11.64
CA ARG A 29 -14.42 3.36 12.81
C ARG A 29 -13.01 3.29 13.38
N ILE A 30 -12.35 2.13 13.29
CA ILE A 30 -10.93 1.96 13.64
C ILE A 30 -10.04 2.62 12.58
N LEU A 31 -10.40 2.56 11.30
CA LEU A 31 -9.69 3.21 10.19
C LEU A 31 -9.93 4.72 10.12
N ALA A 32 -11.09 5.22 10.60
CA ALA A 32 -11.48 6.63 10.54
C ALA A 32 -10.72 7.53 11.52
N VAL A 33 -9.93 6.96 12.42
CA VAL A 33 -8.97 7.73 13.22
C VAL A 33 -7.62 7.59 12.52
N GLU A 34 -7.25 8.53 11.65
CA GLU A 34 -5.96 8.49 10.91
C GLU A 34 -4.74 8.27 11.83
N ALA A 35 -4.84 8.63 13.11
CA ALA A 35 -3.80 8.39 14.12
C ALA A 35 -3.77 6.96 14.68
N SER A 36 -4.91 6.24 14.73
CA SER A 36 -4.96 4.88 15.28
C SER A 36 -4.33 3.85 14.34
N SER A 37 -4.39 4.07 13.02
CA SER A 37 -3.81 3.18 12.03
C SER A 37 -2.28 3.18 12.10
N GLY A 38 -1.65 4.35 12.23
CA GLY A 38 -0.20 4.47 12.38
C GLY A 38 0.33 3.85 13.67
N VAL A 39 -0.37 4.04 14.79
CA VAL A 39 -0.02 3.40 16.07
C VAL A 39 -0.20 1.88 15.99
N LEU A 40 -1.29 1.41 15.38
CA LEU A 40 -1.53 -0.02 15.20
C LEU A 40 -0.45 -0.67 14.32
N LEU A 41 -0.03 0.00 13.24
CA LEU A 41 1.05 -0.46 12.37
C LEU A 41 2.37 -0.59 13.16
N LEU A 42 2.72 0.43 13.94
CA LEU A 42 3.91 0.41 14.79
C LEU A 42 3.85 -0.72 15.82
N LEU A 43 2.71 -0.91 16.48
CA LEU A 43 2.53 -2.00 17.43
C LEU A 43 2.65 -3.37 16.74
N ALA A 44 2.07 -3.54 15.57
CA ALA A 44 2.19 -4.78 14.79
C ALA A 44 3.66 -5.06 14.41
N ALA A 45 4.41 -4.05 13.97
CA ALA A 45 5.83 -4.17 13.67
C ALA A 45 6.67 -4.54 14.90
N LEU A 46 6.42 -3.88 16.05
CA LEU A 46 7.10 -4.18 17.31
C LEU A 46 6.78 -5.59 17.82
N LEU A 47 5.52 -6.03 17.70
CA LEU A 47 5.12 -7.40 18.05
C LEU A 47 5.77 -8.43 17.13
N ALA A 48 5.81 -8.19 15.82
CA ALA A 48 6.48 -9.05 14.86
C ALA A 48 7.99 -9.15 15.15
N LEU A 49 8.64 -8.02 15.44
CA LEU A 49 10.05 -7.96 15.81
C LEU A 49 10.31 -8.72 17.13
N GLY A 50 9.45 -8.52 18.12
CA GLY A 50 9.52 -9.22 19.41
C GLY A 50 9.40 -10.74 19.23
N LEU A 51 8.40 -11.21 18.47
CA LEU A 51 8.20 -12.62 18.19
C LEU A 51 9.38 -13.24 17.43
N ALA A 52 9.89 -12.55 16.40
CA ALA A 52 11.01 -13.02 15.58
C ALA A 52 12.33 -13.15 16.36
N ASN A 53 12.51 -12.36 17.43
CA ASN A 53 13.68 -12.39 18.30
C ASN A 53 13.46 -13.14 19.63
N SER A 54 12.31 -13.78 19.81
CA SER A 54 11.96 -14.51 21.03
C SER A 54 12.27 -16.01 20.93
N PRO A 55 12.18 -16.78 22.04
CA PRO A 55 12.24 -18.24 22.01
C PRO A 55 11.19 -18.90 21.09
N TRP A 56 10.11 -18.17 20.74
CA TRP A 56 9.07 -18.66 19.82
C TRP A 56 9.39 -18.41 18.34
N ARG A 57 10.59 -17.93 18.00
CA ARG A 57 11.01 -17.63 16.61
C ARG A 57 10.73 -18.76 15.64
N ASP A 58 11.03 -20.01 16.02
CA ASP A 58 10.86 -21.15 15.11
C ASP A 58 9.38 -21.46 14.86
N ALA A 59 8.54 -21.31 15.89
CA ALA A 59 7.09 -21.46 15.72
C ALA A 59 6.52 -20.35 14.83
N TYR A 60 6.99 -19.12 15.01
CA TYR A 60 6.60 -17.98 14.19
C TYR A 60 7.00 -18.17 12.73
N HIS A 61 8.24 -18.61 12.43
CA HIS A 61 8.67 -18.86 11.05
C HIS A 61 7.92 -20.03 10.41
N ARG A 62 7.66 -21.12 11.14
CA ARG A 62 6.87 -22.25 10.64
C ARG A 62 5.47 -21.85 10.17
N ILE A 63 4.81 -20.93 10.90
CA ILE A 63 3.50 -20.41 10.47
C ILE A 63 3.60 -19.80 9.07
N TRP A 64 4.59 -18.92 8.84
CA TRP A 64 4.78 -18.25 7.57
C TRP A 64 5.24 -19.14 6.42
N GLU A 65 5.95 -20.24 6.74
CA GLU A 65 6.43 -21.24 5.78
C GLU A 65 5.38 -22.31 5.45
N THR A 66 4.21 -22.27 6.10
CA THR A 66 3.10 -23.21 5.86
C THR A 66 2.70 -23.15 4.40
N GLN A 67 2.73 -24.29 3.70
CA GLN A 67 2.30 -24.37 2.31
C GLN A 67 0.76 -24.27 2.22
N VAL A 68 0.29 -23.31 1.42
CA VAL A 68 -1.12 -23.06 1.15
C VAL A 68 -1.32 -23.16 -0.36
N GLY A 69 -2.32 -23.93 -0.77
CA GLY A 69 -2.52 -24.21 -2.17
C GLY A 69 -3.81 -24.93 -2.47
N PHE A 70 -4.13 -24.99 -3.75
CA PHE A 70 -5.23 -25.80 -4.26
C PHE A 70 -4.81 -26.50 -5.54
N ARG A 71 -5.40 -27.67 -5.77
CA ARG A 71 -5.20 -28.47 -6.98
C ARG A 71 -6.53 -28.63 -7.69
N LEU A 72 -6.58 -28.18 -8.95
CA LEU A 72 -7.74 -28.31 -9.83
C LEU A 72 -7.29 -29.01 -11.13
N GLY A 73 -7.42 -30.33 -11.17
CA GLY A 73 -6.94 -31.14 -12.29
C GLY A 73 -5.41 -31.01 -12.47
N PRO A 74 -4.90 -30.65 -13.67
CA PRO A 74 -3.47 -30.43 -13.89
C PRO A 74 -2.96 -29.11 -13.30
N LEU A 75 -3.86 -28.21 -12.89
CA LEU A 75 -3.47 -26.93 -12.31
C LEU A 75 -3.14 -27.13 -10.82
N VAL A 76 -1.86 -26.92 -10.47
CA VAL A 76 -1.37 -26.96 -9.09
C VAL A 76 -0.90 -25.57 -8.73
N PHE A 77 -1.51 -24.98 -7.71
CA PHE A 77 -1.01 -23.76 -7.09
C PHE A 77 -0.61 -24.11 -5.66
N GLU A 78 0.67 -23.97 -5.35
CA GLU A 78 1.24 -24.23 -4.02
C GLU A 78 2.30 -23.18 -3.72
N ARG A 79 2.07 -22.39 -2.68
CA ARG A 79 2.95 -21.31 -2.22
C ARG A 79 2.94 -21.25 -0.70
N ASP A 80 3.96 -20.67 -0.09
CA ASP A 80 3.94 -20.45 1.35
C ASP A 80 2.89 -19.38 1.75
N LEU A 81 2.46 -19.42 3.01
CA LEU A 81 1.47 -18.51 3.56
C LEU A 81 1.94 -17.05 3.43
N ARG A 82 3.24 -16.79 3.59
CA ARG A 82 3.83 -15.46 3.45
C ARG A 82 3.58 -14.89 2.07
N PHE A 83 3.79 -15.66 1.00
CA PHE A 83 3.55 -15.26 -0.36
C PHE A 83 2.08 -14.91 -0.58
N VAL A 84 1.16 -15.78 -0.14
CA VAL A 84 -0.29 -15.57 -0.32
C VAL A 84 -0.77 -14.32 0.40
N VAL A 85 -0.32 -14.13 1.65
CA VAL A 85 -0.69 -12.94 2.45
C VAL A 85 -0.09 -11.67 1.85
N ASN A 86 1.18 -11.69 1.47
CA ASN A 86 1.84 -10.54 0.85
C ASN A 86 1.15 -10.15 -0.45
N ASP A 87 0.98 -11.09 -1.38
CA ASP A 87 0.39 -10.82 -2.69
C ASP A 87 -1.08 -10.36 -2.56
N GLY A 88 -1.86 -11.01 -1.68
CA GLY A 88 -3.24 -10.64 -1.42
C GLY A 88 -3.39 -9.25 -0.79
N LEU A 89 -2.63 -8.95 0.26
CA LEU A 89 -2.70 -7.65 0.93
C LEU A 89 -2.12 -6.53 0.06
N MET A 90 -1.02 -6.77 -0.65
CA MET A 90 -0.44 -5.79 -1.58
C MET A 90 -1.38 -5.51 -2.76
N THR A 91 -2.11 -6.51 -3.26
CA THR A 91 -3.14 -6.31 -4.29
C THR A 91 -4.23 -5.35 -3.81
N VAL A 92 -4.74 -5.53 -2.59
CA VAL A 92 -5.74 -4.63 -2.01
C VAL A 92 -5.15 -3.24 -1.77
N PHE A 93 -3.94 -3.16 -1.24
CA PHE A 93 -3.23 -1.90 -1.01
C PHE A 93 -3.06 -1.10 -2.31
N PHE A 94 -2.49 -1.70 -3.34
CA PHE A 94 -2.27 -1.03 -4.63
C PHE A 94 -3.57 -0.73 -5.37
N PHE A 95 -4.63 -1.51 -5.16
CA PHE A 95 -5.95 -1.14 -5.67
C PHE A 95 -6.45 0.19 -5.06
N VAL A 96 -6.33 0.36 -3.75
CA VAL A 96 -6.70 1.61 -3.06
C VAL A 96 -5.82 2.76 -3.51
N VAL A 97 -4.50 2.55 -3.55
CA VAL A 97 -3.53 3.54 -4.07
C VAL A 97 -3.87 3.94 -5.50
N GLY A 98 -4.19 2.97 -6.37
CA GLY A 98 -4.67 3.16 -7.74
C GLY A 98 -5.90 4.08 -7.84
N LEU A 99 -6.87 3.90 -6.95
CA LEU A 99 -8.06 4.76 -6.87
C LEU A 99 -7.72 6.18 -6.39
N GLU A 100 -6.80 6.31 -5.43
CA GLU A 100 -6.37 7.62 -4.93
C GLU A 100 -5.61 8.40 -5.99
N ILE A 101 -4.71 7.77 -6.74
CA ILE A 101 -4.02 8.42 -7.88
C ILE A 101 -5.04 8.88 -8.91
N ARG A 102 -6.00 8.03 -9.27
CA ARG A 102 -7.03 8.42 -10.23
C ARG A 102 -7.83 9.63 -9.74
N ARG A 103 -8.14 9.70 -8.45
CA ARG A 103 -8.80 10.84 -7.82
C ARG A 103 -7.92 12.09 -7.87
N GLU A 104 -6.64 11.96 -7.53
CA GLU A 104 -5.67 13.06 -7.48
C GLU A 104 -5.42 13.67 -8.87
N LEU A 105 -5.36 12.83 -9.90
CA LEU A 105 -5.27 13.25 -11.30
C LEU A 105 -6.51 14.05 -11.77
N HIS A 106 -7.70 13.77 -11.23
CA HIS A 106 -8.93 14.44 -11.65
C HIS A 106 -9.28 15.68 -10.82
N ARG A 107 -8.97 15.68 -9.52
CA ARG A 107 -9.46 16.70 -8.57
C ARG A 107 -8.41 17.16 -7.55
N GLY A 108 -7.20 16.63 -7.61
CA GLY A 108 -6.14 16.89 -6.64
C GLY A 108 -5.02 17.77 -7.18
N GLU A 109 -3.90 17.79 -6.47
CA GLU A 109 -2.70 18.57 -6.80
C GLU A 109 -2.02 18.09 -8.09
N LEU A 110 -2.29 16.84 -8.50
CA LEU A 110 -1.80 16.28 -9.78
C LEU A 110 -2.66 16.67 -11.00
N SER A 111 -3.80 17.34 -10.79
CA SER A 111 -4.68 17.76 -11.91
C SER A 111 -4.16 18.99 -12.67
N ASP A 112 -3.32 19.81 -12.03
CA ASP A 112 -2.66 20.97 -12.63
C ASP A 112 -1.15 20.70 -12.73
N LEU A 113 -0.63 20.66 -13.96
CA LEU A 113 0.79 20.43 -14.24
C LEU A 113 1.71 21.37 -13.46
N ARG A 114 1.32 22.64 -13.25
CA ARG A 114 2.15 23.59 -12.49
C ARG A 114 2.26 23.19 -11.02
N ARG A 115 1.17 22.73 -10.42
CA ARG A 115 1.13 22.29 -9.01
C ARG A 115 1.78 20.92 -8.84
N ALA A 116 1.60 20.04 -9.81
CA ALA A 116 2.18 18.70 -9.83
C ALA A 116 3.72 18.71 -9.93
N THR A 117 4.33 19.77 -10.49
CA THR A 117 5.80 19.82 -10.70
C THR A 117 6.61 19.62 -9.43
N LEU A 118 6.21 20.28 -8.33
CA LEU A 118 6.97 20.22 -7.07
C LEU A 118 6.89 18.83 -6.41
N PRO A 119 5.69 18.25 -6.17
CA PRO A 119 5.57 16.88 -5.66
C PRO A 119 6.27 15.85 -6.56
N LEU A 120 6.14 15.98 -7.89
CA LEU A 120 6.75 15.04 -8.83
C LEU A 120 8.27 15.12 -8.83
N ALA A 121 8.85 16.32 -8.82
CA ALA A 121 10.29 16.50 -8.74
C ALA A 121 10.84 16.01 -7.39
N ALA A 122 10.12 16.25 -6.30
CA ALA A 122 10.50 15.79 -4.97
C ALA A 122 10.44 14.25 -4.86
N ALA A 123 9.39 13.62 -5.39
CA ALA A 123 9.24 12.17 -5.48
C ALA A 123 10.35 11.53 -6.33
N LEU A 124 10.56 12.01 -7.55
CA LEU A 124 11.63 11.52 -8.43
C LEU A 124 13.02 11.66 -7.79
N GLY A 125 13.30 12.79 -7.13
CA GLY A 125 14.53 12.97 -6.36
C GLY A 125 14.62 11.98 -5.18
N GLY A 126 13.51 11.83 -4.44
CA GLY A 126 13.35 10.90 -3.33
C GLY A 126 13.52 9.42 -3.73
N MET A 127 13.27 9.07 -4.98
CA MET A 127 13.48 7.72 -5.51
C MET A 127 14.90 7.54 -6.08
N VAL A 128 15.35 8.47 -6.93
CA VAL A 128 16.61 8.32 -7.68
C VAL A 128 17.82 8.45 -6.76
N VAL A 129 17.79 9.37 -5.79
CA VAL A 129 18.94 9.62 -4.92
C VAL A 129 19.24 8.40 -4.03
N PRO A 130 18.28 7.82 -3.28
CA PRO A 130 18.54 6.61 -2.48
C PRO A 130 18.96 5.40 -3.32
N ALA A 131 18.35 5.21 -4.50
CA ALA A 131 18.75 4.14 -5.42
C ALA A 131 20.20 4.29 -5.88
N ALA A 132 20.60 5.51 -6.29
CA ALA A 132 21.96 5.79 -6.72
C ALA A 132 22.97 5.59 -5.59
N LEU A 133 22.67 6.12 -4.39
CA LEU A 133 23.51 5.92 -3.20
C LEU A 133 23.66 4.43 -2.85
N TYR A 134 22.58 3.66 -2.94
CA TYR A 134 22.63 2.22 -2.72
C TYR A 134 23.53 1.53 -3.74
N LEU A 135 23.40 1.83 -5.04
CA LEU A 135 24.24 1.24 -6.08
C LEU A 135 25.72 1.59 -5.94
N LEU A 136 26.04 2.77 -5.42
CA LEU A 136 27.43 3.18 -5.16
C LEU A 136 28.09 2.37 -4.03
N VAL A 137 27.29 1.89 -3.08
CA VAL A 137 27.77 1.15 -1.90
C VAL A 137 27.60 -0.37 -2.08
N ALA A 138 26.56 -0.80 -2.79
CA ALA A 138 26.20 -2.20 -2.95
C ALA A 138 27.12 -2.91 -3.95
N GLY A 139 27.81 -3.94 -3.50
CA GLY A 139 28.67 -4.79 -4.33
C GLY A 139 28.01 -6.12 -4.71
N GLY A 140 28.42 -6.66 -5.87
CA GLY A 140 28.08 -8.03 -6.28
C GLY A 140 26.58 -8.29 -6.39
N ARG A 141 26.11 -9.39 -5.78
CA ARG A 141 24.68 -9.79 -5.82
C ARG A 141 23.75 -8.79 -5.13
N ALA A 142 24.24 -8.01 -4.17
CA ALA A 142 23.43 -7.03 -3.45
C ALA A 142 22.96 -5.88 -4.36
N ALA A 143 23.70 -5.56 -5.43
CA ALA A 143 23.30 -4.51 -6.37
C ALA A 143 21.94 -4.77 -7.05
N ARG A 144 21.49 -6.04 -7.10
CA ARG A 144 20.13 -6.37 -7.55
C ARG A 144 19.05 -5.76 -6.65
N GLY A 145 19.33 -5.37 -5.41
CA GLY A 145 18.37 -4.79 -4.47
C GLY A 145 18.17 -3.28 -4.57
N TRP A 146 18.61 -2.63 -5.64
CA TRP A 146 18.60 -1.17 -5.77
C TRP A 146 17.21 -0.52 -5.72
N GLY A 147 16.15 -1.26 -6.04
CA GLY A 147 14.77 -0.81 -5.91
C GLY A 147 14.26 -0.75 -4.46
N VAL A 148 14.89 -1.46 -3.53
CA VAL A 148 14.48 -1.53 -2.11
C VAL A 148 14.48 -0.15 -1.42
N PRO A 149 15.54 0.67 -1.49
CA PRO A 149 15.58 1.98 -0.82
C PRO A 149 14.71 3.06 -1.46
N MET A 150 14.02 2.77 -2.56
CA MET A 150 13.16 3.74 -3.25
C MET A 150 11.76 3.84 -2.63
N ALA A 151 11.32 2.81 -1.91
CA ALA A 151 9.96 2.72 -1.40
C ALA A 151 9.81 3.51 -0.08
N THR A 152 8.72 4.27 0.03
CA THR A 152 8.36 5.04 1.23
C THR A 152 7.03 4.52 1.80
N ASP A 153 7.00 4.09 3.06
CA ASP A 153 5.74 3.65 3.69
C ASP A 153 4.86 4.85 4.07
N ILE A 154 3.84 5.11 3.25
CA ILE A 154 2.86 6.19 3.45
C ILE A 154 2.09 6.05 4.78
N ALA A 155 1.75 4.84 5.20
CA ALA A 155 0.96 4.61 6.41
C ALA A 155 1.77 4.97 7.66
N PHE A 156 3.07 4.63 7.64
CA PHE A 156 3.98 5.06 8.70
C PHE A 156 4.22 6.58 8.66
N ALA A 157 4.47 7.16 7.49
CA ALA A 157 4.69 8.60 7.35
C ALA A 157 3.49 9.41 7.87
N VAL A 158 2.27 9.07 7.44
CA VAL A 158 1.03 9.69 7.93
C VAL A 158 0.84 9.45 9.43
N GLY A 159 1.12 8.24 9.91
CA GLY A 159 1.11 7.90 11.33
C GLY A 159 1.96 8.85 12.17
N VAL A 160 3.21 9.09 11.76
CA VAL A 160 4.11 10.04 12.45
C VAL A 160 3.59 11.47 12.36
N LEU A 161 3.08 11.91 11.20
CA LEU A 161 2.52 13.26 11.04
C LEU A 161 1.31 13.51 11.94
N THR A 162 0.47 12.49 12.16
CA THR A 162 -0.67 12.59 13.06
C THR A 162 -0.25 12.67 14.53
N LEU A 163 0.80 11.95 14.93
CA LEU A 163 1.39 12.04 16.28
C LEU A 163 1.98 13.42 16.57
N LEU A 164 2.54 14.08 15.56
CA LEU A 164 3.03 15.45 15.66
C LEU A 164 1.91 16.51 15.76
N GLY A 165 0.67 16.13 15.45
CA GLY A 165 -0.53 16.95 15.62
C GLY A 165 -0.45 18.28 14.87
N ASP A 166 -0.84 19.36 15.55
CA ASP A 166 -0.98 20.70 14.97
C ASP A 166 0.36 21.39 14.65
N ARG A 167 1.50 20.77 15.00
CA ARG A 167 2.84 21.29 14.69
C ARG A 167 3.17 21.22 13.20
N VAL A 168 2.48 20.37 12.45
CA VAL A 168 2.71 20.19 11.01
C VAL A 168 1.67 20.98 10.22
N PRO A 169 2.09 21.93 9.37
CA PRO A 169 1.19 22.65 8.48
C PRO A 169 0.39 21.71 7.56
N ARG A 170 -0.88 22.04 7.33
CA ARG A 170 -1.76 21.25 6.44
C ARG A 170 -1.16 21.06 5.04
N ALA A 171 -0.48 22.07 4.51
CA ALA A 171 0.19 22.02 3.22
C ALA A 171 1.28 20.93 3.17
N LEU A 172 2.04 20.73 4.26
CA LEU A 172 3.06 19.68 4.36
C LEU A 172 2.44 18.28 4.35
N ARG A 173 1.30 18.09 5.02
CA ARG A 173 0.58 16.80 4.98
C ARG A 173 0.11 16.46 3.57
N VAL A 174 -0.47 17.42 2.86
CA VAL A 174 -0.92 17.23 1.47
C VAL A 174 0.28 16.94 0.56
N LEU A 175 1.37 17.70 0.70
CA LEU A 175 2.60 17.47 -0.07
C LEU A 175 3.19 16.07 0.17
N LEU A 176 3.27 15.63 1.43
CA LEU A 176 3.82 14.32 1.80
C LEU A 176 2.92 13.17 1.32
N LEU A 177 1.60 13.32 1.41
CA LEU A 177 0.65 12.37 0.84
C LEU A 177 0.83 12.25 -0.68
N ALA A 178 0.93 13.38 -1.38
CA ALA A 178 1.14 13.38 -2.83
C ALA A 178 2.49 12.75 -3.22
N LEU A 179 3.57 13.09 -2.52
CA LEU A 179 4.90 12.49 -2.74
C LEU A 179 4.88 10.98 -2.52
N ALA A 180 4.32 10.52 -1.40
CA ALA A 180 4.29 9.10 -1.06
C ALA A 180 3.48 8.28 -2.07
N VAL A 181 2.34 8.81 -2.54
CA VAL A 181 1.55 8.15 -3.59
C VAL A 181 2.33 8.05 -4.90
N ILE A 182 3.07 9.09 -5.30
CA ILE A 182 3.90 9.05 -6.52
C ILE A 182 5.03 8.03 -6.37
N ASP A 183 5.71 8.01 -5.21
CA ASP A 183 6.78 7.08 -4.91
C ASP A 183 6.29 5.62 -4.90
N ASP A 184 5.11 5.34 -4.33
CA ASP A 184 4.51 3.99 -4.32
C ASP A 184 4.25 3.47 -5.75
N VAL A 185 3.74 4.33 -6.63
CA VAL A 185 3.52 4.01 -8.06
C VAL A 185 4.84 3.82 -8.79
N GLY A 186 5.78 4.73 -8.56
CA GLY A 186 7.10 4.66 -9.15
C GLY A 186 7.81 3.37 -8.74
N GLY A 187 7.75 3.02 -7.45
CA GLY A 187 8.32 1.80 -6.87
C GLY A 187 7.71 0.54 -7.47
N ILE A 188 6.38 0.42 -7.54
CA ILE A 188 5.76 -0.76 -8.16
C ILE A 188 6.09 -0.88 -9.66
N LEU A 189 6.16 0.24 -10.40
CA LEU A 189 6.56 0.21 -11.80
C LEU A 189 8.01 -0.26 -11.96
N VAL A 190 8.92 0.19 -11.09
CA VAL A 190 10.31 -0.27 -11.06
C VAL A 190 10.36 -1.76 -10.75
N ILE A 191 9.62 -2.25 -9.74
CA ILE A 191 9.56 -3.67 -9.40
C ILE A 191 9.01 -4.48 -10.59
N ALA A 192 7.91 -4.03 -11.21
CA ALA A 192 7.31 -4.72 -12.33
C ALA A 192 8.24 -4.80 -13.56
N VAL A 193 8.98 -3.74 -13.87
CA VAL A 193 9.86 -3.71 -15.06
C VAL A 193 11.17 -4.44 -14.82
N PHE A 194 11.78 -4.27 -13.65
CA PHE A 194 13.14 -4.76 -13.38
C PHE A 194 13.20 -6.07 -12.59
N TYR A 195 12.11 -6.49 -11.92
CA TYR A 195 12.08 -7.67 -11.06
C TYR A 195 11.02 -8.72 -11.45
N SER A 196 10.09 -8.44 -12.38
CA SER A 196 9.04 -9.40 -12.76
C SER A 196 9.53 -10.65 -13.51
N SER A 197 10.82 -10.77 -13.80
CA SER A 197 11.41 -11.89 -14.56
C SER A 197 12.30 -12.82 -13.70
N ASP A 198 12.42 -12.54 -12.40
CA ASP A 198 13.04 -13.42 -11.38
C ASP A 198 11.94 -14.08 -10.52
#